data_AF-A0A9P7EQP8-F1
#
_entry.id   AF-A0A9P7EQP8-F1
#
_cell.length_a   1.000
_cell.length_b   1.000
_cell.length_c   1.000
_cell.angle_alpha   90.00
_cell.angle_beta   90.00
_cell.angle_gamma   90.00
#
_symmetry.space_group_name_H-M   'P 1'
#
loop_
_entity.id
_entity.type
_entity.pdbx_description
1 polymer ?
#
loop_
_entity_poly.entity_id
_entity_poly.type
_entity_poly.pdbx_seq_one_letter_code
_entity_poly.pdbx_strand_id
1 'polypeptide(L)'
;MLFTISTKMPDVTVINNLTEEIHVAFFLGVPTNWKNQFKPGERWTTHLASLPHRFEARSVTESREFSLDESMEMLATIGGACAAGTGSVLATMVGIPASSSNRLMAIANAGGAKYDEWGAHGRKCRVRVWVPLRRHREYSVRVVDGKCVLWEVGANRLV
;
A
#
# COMPACT_ATOMS: atom_id res chain seq x y z
N MET A 1 -24.05 -26.27 19.00
CA MET A 1 -22.60 -26.03 18.80
C MET A 1 -22.45 -24.61 18.29
N LEU A 2 -22.13 -23.65 19.17
CA LEU A 2 -21.96 -22.25 18.81
C LEU A 2 -20.53 -22.08 18.28
N PHE A 3 -20.34 -21.80 17.00
CA PHE A 3 -19.01 -21.49 16.46
C PHE A 3 -18.63 -20.08 16.91
N THR A 4 -17.73 -19.97 17.88
CA THR A 4 -17.06 -18.70 18.19
C THR A 4 -16.23 -18.32 16.98
N ILE A 5 -16.73 -17.38 16.16
CA ILE A 5 -15.92 -16.75 15.11
C ILE A 5 -14.84 -15.96 15.83
N SER A 6 -13.62 -16.47 15.85
CA SER A 6 -12.47 -15.70 16.29
C SER A 6 -12.35 -14.48 15.37
N THR A 7 -12.63 -13.29 15.91
CA THR A 7 -12.52 -11.99 15.23
C THR A 7 -11.09 -11.49 15.14
N LYS A 8 -10.10 -12.34 15.49
CA LYS A 8 -8.69 -11.95 15.43
C LYS A 8 -8.29 -11.68 13.98
N MET A 9 -7.80 -10.47 13.75
CA MET A 9 -7.14 -10.11 12.50
C MET A 9 -5.94 -11.06 12.28
N PRO A 10 -5.79 -11.66 11.09
CA PRO A 10 -4.70 -12.58 10.81
C PRO A 10 -3.33 -11.91 10.95
N ASP A 11 -2.40 -12.67 11.51
CA ASP A 11 -1.01 -12.26 11.67
C ASP A 11 -0.25 -12.44 10.35
N VAL A 12 0.52 -11.42 9.99
CA VAL A 12 1.48 -11.47 8.90
C VAL A 12 2.85 -11.11 9.45
N THR A 13 3.80 -12.00 9.24
CA THR A 13 5.22 -11.75 9.55
C THR A 13 5.97 -11.44 8.27
N VAL A 14 6.73 -10.35 8.28
CA VAL A 14 7.65 -9.97 7.22
C VAL A 14 9.07 -10.08 7.76
N ILE A 15 9.99 -10.55 6.92
CA ILE A 15 11.41 -10.68 7.23
C ILE A 15 12.19 -9.85 6.22
N ASN A 16 13.10 -9.00 6.70
CA ASN A 16 14.06 -8.35 5.80
C ASN A 16 15.24 -9.29 5.57
N ASN A 17 15.31 -9.93 4.40
CA ASN A 17 16.47 -10.73 3.96
C ASN A 17 17.34 -9.98 2.95
N LEU A 18 17.23 -8.64 2.89
CA LEU A 18 18.18 -7.80 2.18
C LEU A 18 19.40 -7.53 3.08
N THR A 19 20.49 -7.10 2.45
CA THR A 19 21.71 -6.67 3.15
C THR A 19 21.63 -5.24 3.67
N GLU A 20 20.55 -4.53 3.35
CA GLU A 20 20.34 -3.12 3.67
C GLU A 20 19.07 -2.93 4.51
N GLU A 21 19.01 -1.79 5.20
CA GLU A 21 17.84 -1.36 5.94
C GLU A 21 16.77 -0.83 4.96
N ILE A 22 15.49 -1.11 5.26
CA ILE A 22 14.37 -0.69 4.41
C ILE A 22 13.21 -0.10 5.23
N HIS A 23 12.35 0.68 4.59
CA HIS A 23 11.01 0.98 5.07
C HIS A 23 10.02 0.03 4.40
N VAL A 24 9.11 -0.57 5.17
CA VAL A 24 8.06 -1.43 4.61
C VAL A 24 6.68 -0.97 5.06
N ALA A 25 5.69 -1.08 4.17
CA ALA A 25 4.30 -0.79 4.51
C ALA A 25 3.30 -1.69 3.77
N PHE A 26 2.19 -1.96 4.44
CA PHE A 26 0.96 -2.47 3.84
C PHE A 26 -0.01 -1.32 3.62
N PHE A 27 -0.68 -1.35 2.47
CA PHE A 27 -1.61 -0.32 2.04
C PHE A 27 -3.00 -0.89 1.82
N LEU A 28 -3.99 -0.10 2.23
CA LEU A 28 -5.39 -0.21 1.84
C LEU A 28 -5.82 1.16 1.31
N GLY A 29 -5.40 1.49 0.08
CA GLY A 29 -5.42 2.85 -0.45
C GLY A 29 -4.25 3.69 0.11
N VAL A 30 -4.16 3.83 1.43
CA VAL A 30 -3.07 4.54 2.14
C VAL A 30 -2.23 3.56 2.98
N PRO A 31 -1.00 3.92 3.40
CA PRO A 31 -0.27 3.10 4.38
C PRO A 31 -1.13 2.93 5.65
N THR A 32 -1.37 1.68 6.05
CA THR A 32 -2.17 1.36 7.25
C THR A 32 -1.33 0.70 8.33
N ASN A 33 -0.30 -0.03 7.93
CA ASN A 33 0.67 -0.66 8.81
C ASN A 33 2.04 -0.54 8.19
N TRP A 34 3.02 -0.08 8.95
CA TRP A 34 4.38 0.07 8.45
C TRP A 34 5.41 -0.22 9.53
N LYS A 35 6.62 -0.50 9.07
CA LYS A 35 7.84 -0.59 9.87
C LYS A 35 8.91 0.20 9.13
N ASN A 36 9.33 1.30 9.73
CA ASN A 36 10.48 2.05 9.27
C ASN A 36 11.76 1.46 9.85
N GLN A 37 12.88 1.77 9.21
CA GLN A 37 14.21 1.38 9.68
C GLN A 37 14.32 -0.14 9.96
N PHE A 38 13.76 -0.93 9.04
CA PHE A 38 13.62 -2.37 9.18
C PHE A 38 14.95 -3.05 8.83
N LYS A 39 15.64 -3.55 9.86
CA LYS A 39 17.05 -3.96 9.75
C LYS A 39 17.21 -5.30 9.02
N PRO A 40 18.36 -5.55 8.36
CA PRO A 40 18.70 -6.88 7.84
C PRO A 40 18.52 -7.98 8.89
N GLY A 41 17.82 -9.05 8.53
CA GLY A 41 17.50 -10.20 9.39
C GLY A 41 16.38 -9.96 10.40
N GLU A 42 15.88 -8.73 10.56
CA GLU A 42 14.80 -8.42 11.49
C GLU A 42 13.48 -9.05 11.01
N ARG A 43 12.65 -9.48 11.97
CA ARG A 43 11.29 -9.96 11.73
C ARG A 43 10.29 -8.95 12.32
N TRP A 44 9.28 -8.61 11.54
CA TRP A 44 8.20 -7.75 11.96
C TRP A 44 6.86 -8.45 11.77
N THR A 45 6.07 -8.56 12.83
CA THR A 45 4.73 -9.14 12.79
C THR A 45 3.69 -8.04 12.96
N THR A 46 2.68 -8.03 12.10
CA THR A 46 1.55 -7.10 12.14
C THR A 46 0.23 -7.81 11.92
N HIS A 47 -0.87 -7.17 12.34
CA HIS A 47 -2.23 -7.65 12.20
C HIS A 47 -2.91 -6.91 11.03
N LEU A 48 -3.32 -7.66 10.01
CA LEU A 48 -3.94 -7.08 8.82
C LEU A 48 -5.38 -7.55 8.66
N ALA A 49 -6.24 -6.71 8.08
CA ALA A 49 -7.57 -7.14 7.68
C ALA A 49 -7.49 -8.24 6.61
N SER A 50 -8.48 -9.14 6.54
CA SER A 50 -8.50 -10.18 5.50
C SER A 50 -9.00 -9.63 4.16
N LEU A 51 -8.17 -8.82 3.53
CA LEU A 51 -8.44 -8.11 2.27
C LEU A 51 -7.18 -8.12 1.38
N PRO A 52 -7.29 -7.78 0.08
CA PRO A 52 -6.12 -7.53 -0.74
C PRO A 52 -5.40 -6.28 -0.21
N HIS A 53 -4.12 -6.42 0.12
CA HIS A 53 -3.26 -5.31 0.49
C HIS A 53 -2.21 -5.09 -0.59
N ARG A 54 -1.76 -3.86 -0.77
CA ARG A 54 -0.52 -3.59 -1.50
C ARG A 54 0.61 -3.56 -0.48
N PHE A 55 1.67 -4.33 -0.72
CA PHE A 55 2.91 -4.25 0.03
C PHE A 55 3.92 -3.41 -0.75
N GLU A 56 4.67 -2.56 -0.05
CA GLU A 56 5.75 -1.77 -0.63
C GLU A 56 6.97 -1.81 0.29
N ALA A 57 8.15 -2.02 -0.29
CA ALA A 57 9.44 -1.83 0.35
C ALA A 57 10.19 -0.67 -0.31
N ARG A 58 10.77 0.20 0.50
CA ARG A 58 11.54 1.38 0.09
C ARG A 58 12.92 1.37 0.76
N SER A 59 13.93 1.88 0.07
CA SER A 59 15.25 2.12 0.65
C SER A 59 15.19 3.21 1.70
N VAL A 60 15.93 3.05 2.81
CA VAL A 60 16.11 4.13 3.80
C VAL A 60 16.94 5.29 3.25
N THR A 61 17.86 5.02 2.31
CA THR A 61 18.76 6.04 1.76
C THR A 61 18.11 6.95 0.72
N GLU A 62 17.10 6.45 0.01
CA GLU A 62 16.53 7.11 -1.18
C GLU A 62 15.06 7.51 -0.98
N SER A 63 14.45 7.14 0.15
CA SER A 63 13.03 7.36 0.39
C SER A 63 12.76 7.85 1.80
N ARG A 64 11.65 8.58 1.94
CA ARG A 64 11.18 9.03 3.25
C ARG A 64 10.50 7.89 4.01
N GLU A 65 10.51 8.04 5.34
CA GLU A 65 9.77 7.18 6.25
C GLU A 65 8.26 7.20 5.99
N PHE A 66 7.62 6.06 6.22
CA PHE A 66 6.17 6.00 6.29
C PHE A 66 5.68 6.69 7.55
N SER A 67 4.68 7.56 7.42
CA SER A 67 4.11 8.28 8.55
C SER A 67 2.59 8.38 8.47
N LEU A 68 1.98 8.72 9.62
CA LEU A 68 0.56 9.03 9.67
C LEU A 68 0.24 10.26 8.82
N ASP A 69 1.10 11.27 8.85
CA ASP A 69 0.94 12.49 8.04
C ASP A 69 0.96 12.17 6.55
N GLU A 70 1.88 11.31 6.09
CA GLU A 70 1.91 10.83 4.71
C GLU A 70 0.60 10.10 4.35
N SER A 71 0.08 9.30 5.28
CA SER A 71 -1.17 8.57 5.09
C SER A 71 -2.38 9.51 5.00
N MET A 72 -2.41 10.56 5.82
CA MET A 72 -3.46 11.58 5.80
C MET A 72 -3.38 12.47 4.55
N GLU A 73 -2.18 12.85 4.12
CA GLU A 73 -1.97 13.61 2.89
C GLU A 73 -2.41 12.78 1.66
N MET A 74 -2.08 11.50 1.64
CA MET A 74 -2.50 10.57 0.60
C MET A 74 -4.02 10.35 0.63
N LEU A 75 -4.62 10.20 1.81
CA LEU A 75 -6.06 10.08 1.98
C LEU A 75 -6.79 11.33 1.46
N ALA A 76 -6.29 12.52 1.80
CA ALA A 76 -6.84 13.79 1.32
C ALA A 76 -6.73 13.91 -0.20
N THR A 77 -5.62 13.45 -0.79
CA THR A 77 -5.43 13.42 -2.24
C THR A 77 -6.44 12.51 -2.93
N ILE A 78 -6.63 11.28 -2.42
CA ILE A 78 -7.63 10.34 -2.94
C ILE A 78 -9.04 10.91 -2.77
N GLY A 79 -9.37 11.42 -1.58
CA GLY A 79 -10.67 11.99 -1.27
C GLY A 79 -11.02 13.18 -2.17
N GLY A 80 -10.06 14.08 -2.39
CA GLY A 80 -10.19 15.20 -3.31
C GLY A 80 -10.41 14.75 -4.76
N ALA A 81 -9.66 13.75 -5.23
CA ALA A 81 -9.83 13.19 -6.57
C ALA A 81 -11.21 12.51 -6.74
N CYS A 82 -11.67 11.74 -5.77
CA CYS A 82 -12.99 11.10 -5.79
C CYS A 82 -14.13 12.13 -5.77
N ALA A 83 -14.02 13.17 -4.94
CA ALA A 83 -14.99 14.26 -4.89
C ALA A 83 -15.04 15.04 -6.21
N ALA A 84 -13.87 15.35 -6.80
CA ALA A 84 -13.77 16.01 -8.09
C ALA A 84 -14.36 15.16 -9.24
N GLY A 85 -14.06 13.86 -9.26
CA GLY A 85 -14.62 12.92 -10.24
C GLY A 85 -16.14 12.77 -10.11
N THR A 86 -16.67 12.75 -8.89
CA THR A 86 -18.12 12.73 -8.66
C THR A 86 -18.77 14.03 -9.11
N GLY A 87 -18.13 15.16 -8.79
CA GLY A 87 -18.57 16.50 -9.21
C GLY A 87 -18.60 16.66 -10.73
N SER A 88 -17.64 16.08 -11.46
CA SER A 88 -17.59 16.18 -12.94
C SER A 88 -18.75 15.44 -13.62
N VAL A 89 -19.14 14.28 -13.09
CA VAL A 89 -20.31 13.52 -13.57
C VAL A 89 -21.60 14.31 -13.29
N LEU A 90 -21.77 14.78 -12.06
CA LEU A 90 -22.95 15.56 -11.67
C LEU A 90 -23.06 16.86 -12.49
N ALA A 91 -21.96 17.59 -12.67
CA ALA A 91 -21.93 18.82 -13.47
C ALA A 91 -22.39 18.58 -14.92
N THR A 92 -21.96 17.47 -15.51
CA THR A 92 -22.38 17.08 -16.86
C THR A 92 -23.86 16.71 -16.91
N MET A 93 -24.39 16.04 -15.87
CA MET A 93 -25.81 15.67 -15.79
C MET A 93 -26.75 16.86 -15.59
N VAL A 94 -26.32 17.92 -14.90
CA VAL A 94 -27.11 19.14 -14.67
C VAL A 94 -26.87 20.25 -15.70
N GLY A 95 -26.20 19.93 -16.82
CA GLY A 95 -26.00 20.86 -17.94
C GLY A 95 -24.99 22.00 -17.68
N ILE A 96 -24.10 21.85 -16.69
CA ILE A 96 -23.02 22.82 -16.46
C ILE A 96 -22.05 22.76 -17.66
N PRO A 97 -21.58 23.91 -18.18
CA PRO A 97 -20.71 23.97 -19.35
C PRO A 97 -19.48 23.07 -19.24
N ALA A 98 -19.11 22.46 -20.37
CA ALA A 98 -18.02 21.48 -20.48
C ALA A 98 -16.67 21.98 -19.93
N SER A 99 -16.43 23.29 -19.92
CA SER A 99 -15.21 23.89 -19.36
C SER A 99 -15.05 23.63 -17.85
N SER A 100 -16.14 23.58 -17.09
CA SER A 100 -16.12 23.28 -15.66
C SER A 100 -15.93 21.79 -15.39
N SER A 101 -16.61 20.92 -16.14
CA SER A 101 -16.44 19.47 -16.04
C SER A 101 -15.01 19.04 -16.42
N ASN A 102 -14.42 19.66 -17.43
CA ASN A 102 -13.04 19.40 -17.85
C ASN A 102 -12.01 19.76 -16.76
N ARG A 103 -12.25 20.85 -16.02
CA ARG A 103 -11.38 21.25 -14.89
C ARG A 103 -11.46 20.25 -13.74
N LEU A 104 -12.66 19.79 -13.38
CA LEU A 104 -12.84 18.79 -12.34
C LEU A 104 -12.21 17.44 -12.71
N MET A 105 -12.34 17.02 -13.98
CA MET A 105 -11.63 15.87 -14.54
C MET A 105 -10.11 16.02 -14.48
N ALA A 106 -9.56 17.19 -14.82
CA ALA A 106 -8.13 17.44 -14.74
C ALA A 106 -7.60 17.35 -13.29
N ILE A 107 -8.37 17.84 -12.30
CA ILE A 107 -8.03 17.72 -10.88
C ILE A 107 -8.04 16.25 -10.44
N ALA A 108 -9.06 15.47 -10.85
CA ALA A 108 -9.12 14.05 -10.55
C ALA A 108 -7.90 13.28 -11.13
N ASN A 109 -7.55 13.56 -12.38
CA ASN A 109 -6.39 12.96 -13.03
C ASN A 109 -5.06 13.36 -12.36
N ALA A 110 -4.91 14.64 -12.00
CA ALA A 110 -3.72 15.11 -11.29
C ALA A 110 -3.59 14.47 -9.90
N GLY A 111 -4.70 14.29 -9.17
CA GLY A 111 -4.71 13.56 -7.90
C GLY A 111 -4.30 12.09 -8.06
N GLY A 112 -4.78 11.42 -9.12
CA GLY A 112 -4.38 10.05 -9.47
C GLY A 112 -2.90 9.94 -9.83
N ALA A 113 -2.38 10.84 -10.65
CA ALA A 113 -0.96 10.87 -11.01
C ALA A 113 -0.07 11.11 -9.77
N LYS A 114 -0.43 12.08 -8.92
CA LYS A 114 0.28 12.34 -7.65
C LYS A 114 0.28 11.12 -6.74
N TYR A 115 -0.81 10.35 -6.71
CA TYR A 115 -0.91 9.11 -5.94
C TYR A 115 0.05 8.01 -6.45
N ASP A 116 0.20 7.89 -7.77
CA ASP A 116 1.07 6.86 -8.38
C ASP A 116 2.57 7.18 -8.24
N GLU A 117 2.93 8.47 -8.38
CA GLU A 117 4.28 8.99 -8.18
C GLU A 117 4.75 8.89 -6.72
N TRP A 118 3.81 8.75 -5.80
CA TRP A 118 4.09 8.76 -4.37
C TRP A 118 5.02 7.61 -3.95
N GLY A 119 6.20 7.97 -3.46
CA GLY A 119 7.25 7.02 -3.10
C GLY A 119 7.79 6.22 -4.28
N ALA A 120 7.81 6.80 -5.49
CA ALA A 120 8.48 6.22 -6.65
C ALA A 120 10.01 6.21 -6.46
N HIS A 121 10.55 7.21 -5.79
CA HIS A 121 11.96 7.29 -5.42
C HIS A 121 12.29 6.32 -4.29
N GLY A 122 13.34 5.52 -4.48
CA GLY A 122 13.80 4.52 -3.52
C GLY A 122 12.93 3.27 -3.41
N ARG A 123 11.92 3.08 -4.28
CA ARG A 123 11.05 1.90 -4.22
C ARG A 123 11.80 0.66 -4.68
N LYS A 124 11.96 -0.33 -3.79
CA LYS A 124 12.67 -1.58 -4.07
C LYS A 124 11.73 -2.63 -4.63
N CYS A 125 10.55 -2.81 -4.03
CA CYS A 125 9.53 -3.71 -4.53
C CYS A 125 8.12 -3.24 -4.19
N ARG A 126 7.15 -3.62 -5.05
CA ARG A 126 5.72 -3.35 -4.86
C ARG A 126 4.93 -4.54 -5.39
N VAL A 127 4.07 -5.10 -4.55
CA VAL A 127 3.30 -6.30 -4.89
C VAL A 127 1.92 -6.26 -4.23
N ARG A 128 0.95 -6.97 -4.79
CA ARG A 128 -0.34 -7.20 -4.14
C ARG A 128 -0.29 -8.52 -3.38
N VAL A 129 -0.61 -8.46 -2.10
CA VAL A 129 -0.69 -9.62 -1.22
C VAL A 129 -2.13 -9.88 -0.83
N TRP A 130 -2.52 -11.15 -0.81
CA TRP A 130 -3.78 -11.57 -0.20
C TRP A 130 -3.53 -12.03 1.24
N VAL A 131 -4.27 -11.46 2.19
CA VAL A 131 -4.21 -11.86 3.61
C VAL A 131 -5.39 -12.77 3.92
N PRO A 132 -5.17 -14.10 4.09
CA PRO A 132 -6.24 -15.03 4.39
C PRO A 132 -6.67 -14.94 5.86
N LEU A 133 -7.97 -15.05 6.11
CA LEU A 133 -8.59 -14.87 7.43
C LEU A 133 -8.04 -15.79 8.53
N ARG A 134 -7.59 -17.01 8.18
CA ARG A 134 -7.29 -18.07 9.18
C ARG A 134 -5.87 -18.62 9.10
N ARG A 135 -4.98 -18.04 8.30
CA ARG A 135 -3.61 -18.56 8.14
C ARG A 135 -2.61 -17.45 8.41
N HIS A 136 -1.71 -17.71 9.35
CA HIS A 136 -0.50 -16.93 9.50
C HIS A 136 0.29 -17.01 8.18
N ARG A 137 0.71 -15.86 7.66
CA ARG A 137 1.59 -15.80 6.48
C ARG A 137 2.93 -15.19 6.85
N GLU A 138 3.98 -15.88 6.45
CA GLU A 138 5.34 -15.38 6.56
C GLU A 138 5.86 -15.01 5.17
N TYR A 139 6.31 -13.76 5.05
CA TYR A 139 6.91 -13.21 3.85
C TYR A 139 8.35 -12.79 4.11
N SER A 140 9.15 -12.83 3.06
CA SER A 140 10.55 -12.43 3.09
C SER A 140 10.81 -11.46 1.94
N VAL A 141 11.27 -10.27 2.28
CA VAL A 141 11.79 -9.32 1.30
C VAL A 141 13.21 -9.75 0.98
N ARG A 142 13.48 -10.12 -0.27
CA ARG A 142 14.78 -10.68 -0.68
C ARG A 142 15.11 -10.30 -2.12
N VAL A 143 16.36 -10.50 -2.53
CA VAL A 143 16.78 -10.37 -3.93
C VAL A 143 16.69 -11.73 -4.63
N VAL A 144 16.00 -11.78 -5.77
CA VAL A 144 15.96 -12.92 -6.69
C VAL A 144 16.30 -12.38 -8.07
N ASP A 145 17.29 -12.97 -8.74
CA ASP A 145 17.77 -12.54 -10.07
C ASP A 145 18.09 -11.03 -10.15
N GLY A 146 18.71 -10.49 -9.09
CA GLY A 146 19.06 -9.07 -8.99
C GLY A 146 17.89 -8.12 -8.73
N LYS A 147 16.66 -8.63 -8.58
CA LYS A 147 15.46 -7.84 -8.30
C LYS A 147 14.97 -8.06 -6.89
N CYS A 148 14.60 -6.98 -6.20
CA CYS A 148 13.95 -7.08 -4.90
C CYS A 148 12.51 -7.60 -5.08
N VAL A 149 12.16 -8.63 -4.32
CA VAL A 149 10.88 -9.32 -4.39
C VAL A 149 10.34 -9.63 -3.01
N LEU A 150 9.02 -9.83 -2.93
CA LEU A 150 8.37 -10.41 -1.76
C LEU A 150 8.17 -11.91 -2.01
N TRP A 151 8.77 -12.73 -1.15
CA TRP A 151 8.69 -14.18 -1.23
C TRP A 151 7.79 -14.73 -0.13
N GLU A 152 6.84 -15.59 -0.48
CA GLU A 152 6.04 -16.33 0.49
C GLU A 152 6.86 -17.52 1.01
N VAL A 153 7.24 -17.48 2.29
CA VAL A 153 8.15 -18.48 2.88
C VAL A 153 7.49 -19.85 2.93
N GLY A 154 6.26 -19.94 3.44
CA GLY A 154 5.56 -21.21 3.61
C GLY A 154 5.19 -21.92 2.30
N ALA A 155 4.93 -21.18 1.22
CA ALA A 155 4.62 -21.73 -0.10
C ALA A 155 5.84 -21.83 -1.02
N ASN A 156 7.01 -21.36 -0.54
CA ASN A 156 8.25 -21.25 -1.28
C ASN A 156 8.09 -20.71 -2.72
N ARG A 157 7.44 -19.56 -2.85
CA ARG A 157 7.19 -18.93 -4.16
C ARG A 157 7.25 -17.40 -4.09
N LEU A 158 7.48 -16.81 -5.24
CA LEU A 158 7.26 -15.38 -5.48
C LEU A 158 5.76 -15.05 -5.35
N VAL A 159 5.46 -13.92 -4.70
CA VAL A 159 4.10 -13.37 -4.60
C VAL A 159 3.74 -12.60 -5.86
#